data_AF-A0A124FF89-F1
#
_entry.id   AF-A0A124FF89-F1
#
_cell.length_a   1.000
_cell.length_b   1.000
_cell.length_c   1.000
_cell.angle_alpha   90.00
_cell.angle_beta   90.00
_cell.angle_gamma   90.00
#
_symmetry.space_group_name_H-M   'P 1'
#
loop_
_entity.id
_entity.type
_entity.pdbx_description
1 polymer ?
#
loop_
_entity_poly.entity_id
_entity_poly.type
_entity_poly.pdbx_seq_one_letter_code
_entity_poly.pdbx_strand_id
1 'polypeptide(L)'
;MEWSLEILQEASREVLVEALINLLDQMGFNNVEKIETPEEWGIEILALRDDPIAGFEKYVVKIKQEALASSQDIESFGEAIMRAKADKGIFLATHGFTKDAKLLVGKEYKGRMIMWDGEKFVEELNERKVLVSKELLEKIEKKREQEKLEERRKGALKIIKLDVPLLYPFSAEKIFDQIASLLEREYKIKKEDILLKKLTLEVLVAYIFSWSSQMDENMKDKALVPSRDEIFPFVSKNGELEKRVSKALLENGSVIKASEIRVVEPLTPSEAVLLVKSKLAEDLKVSQSDIILHSRKKVYIPQKAVLDLQVGVNFARGRVDLKSKEATLKIEPLPKEKLIEIAREECRNLLGEDLENISLNIKDNVAIINGQVSRFLFGAAVHTYSGRVLKRKSKMRKDAILSEVNDRYPGGKVISFTEKENKAIIDVLTPEGIVILEFNLENGEYNIKGELLHPYNLAKIGKDLIESNFDIKHLKLGDFKVINHRDIELVLESEDGKVLLKADGKSGDIMDYFVEITPQKARKILLEKYSEWRIKKIEELKHNYKAELEQ
;
A
#
# COMPACT_ATOMS: atom_id res chain seq x y z
N MET A 1 1.04 -1.41 23.44
CA MET A 1 0.49 -2.79 23.44
C MET A 1 1.36 -3.62 24.36
N GLU A 2 0.76 -4.50 25.16
CA GLU A 2 1.49 -5.43 26.05
C GLU A 2 2.16 -6.54 25.24
N TRP A 3 3.25 -7.09 25.78
CA TRP A 3 3.87 -8.30 25.26
C TRP A 3 2.90 -9.48 25.39
N SER A 4 2.97 -10.39 24.41
CA SER A 4 2.30 -11.69 24.43
C SER A 4 3.25 -12.74 23.89
N LEU A 5 2.97 -14.02 24.14
CA LEU A 5 3.80 -15.12 23.61
C LEU A 5 3.93 -15.08 22.08
N GLU A 6 2.85 -14.71 21.37
CA GLU A 6 2.85 -14.54 19.91
C GLU A 6 3.83 -13.43 19.48
N ILE A 7 3.78 -12.27 20.14
CA ILE A 7 4.70 -11.15 19.87
C ILE A 7 6.15 -11.56 20.16
N LEU A 8 6.37 -12.28 21.27
CA LEU A 8 7.68 -12.75 21.69
C LEU A 8 8.31 -13.71 20.67
N GLN A 9 7.51 -14.64 20.13
CA GLN A 9 7.96 -15.66 19.18
C GLN A 9 8.24 -15.08 17.78
N GLU A 10 7.60 -13.96 17.42
CA GLU A 10 7.80 -13.28 16.12
C GLU A 10 8.91 -12.21 16.16
N ALA A 11 9.40 -11.86 17.36
CA ALA A 11 10.47 -10.88 17.54
C ALA A 11 11.83 -11.42 17.07
N SER A 12 12.64 -10.57 16.42
CA SER A 12 14.02 -10.95 16.07
C SER A 12 14.88 -11.11 17.32
N ARG A 13 16.00 -11.83 17.19
CA ARG A 13 16.95 -11.99 18.29
C ARG A 13 17.47 -10.66 18.79
N GLU A 14 17.72 -9.68 17.91
CA GLU A 14 18.16 -8.34 18.35
C GLU A 14 17.09 -7.65 19.21
N VAL A 15 15.83 -7.68 18.78
CA VAL A 15 14.73 -7.05 19.52
C VAL A 15 14.55 -7.70 20.90
N LEU A 16 14.69 -9.02 21.00
CA LEU A 16 14.65 -9.69 22.31
C LEU A 16 15.84 -9.32 23.20
N VAL A 17 17.04 -9.20 22.64
CA VAL A 17 18.22 -8.74 23.39
C VAL A 17 18.00 -7.34 23.93
N GLU A 18 17.52 -6.40 23.11
CA GLU A 18 17.23 -5.03 23.56
C GLU A 18 16.14 -4.97 24.63
N ALA A 19 15.05 -5.73 24.45
CA ALA A 19 14.00 -5.84 25.46
C ALA A 19 14.53 -6.40 26.78
N LEU A 20 15.44 -7.38 26.70
CA LEU A 20 16.05 -8.03 27.86
C LEU A 20 17.06 -7.12 28.57
N ILE A 21 17.84 -6.31 27.83
CA ILE A 21 18.72 -5.29 28.42
C ILE A 21 17.89 -4.29 29.22
N ASN A 22 16.84 -3.72 28.60
CA ASN A 22 15.93 -2.79 29.27
C ASN A 22 15.27 -3.42 30.50
N LEU A 23 14.90 -4.70 30.41
CA LEU A 23 14.32 -5.44 31.53
C LEU A 23 15.32 -5.58 32.68
N LEU A 24 16.56 -5.99 32.39
CA LEU A 24 17.61 -6.17 33.39
C LEU A 24 17.98 -4.84 34.06
N ASP A 25 18.08 -3.75 33.31
CA ASP A 25 18.28 -2.40 33.87
C ASP A 25 17.16 -2.05 34.87
N GLN A 26 15.89 -2.31 34.50
CA GLN A 26 14.74 -2.10 35.39
C GLN A 26 14.68 -3.07 36.58
N MET A 27 15.37 -4.20 36.50
CA MET A 27 15.53 -5.15 37.61
C MET A 27 16.67 -4.77 38.56
N GLY A 28 17.37 -3.66 38.31
CA GLY A 28 18.47 -3.18 39.14
C GLY A 28 19.82 -3.83 38.83
N PHE A 29 19.98 -4.38 37.62
CA PHE A 29 21.31 -4.72 37.11
C PHE A 29 22.03 -3.45 36.63
N ASN A 30 23.34 -3.44 36.79
CA ASN A 30 24.25 -2.39 36.34
C ASN A 30 25.17 -2.97 35.25
N ASN A 31 25.74 -2.11 34.39
CA ASN A 31 26.66 -2.50 33.31
C ASN A 31 26.11 -3.64 32.44
N VAL A 32 24.87 -3.51 31.99
CA VAL A 32 24.22 -4.49 31.11
C VAL A 32 24.75 -4.29 29.69
N GLU A 33 25.63 -5.18 29.25
CA GLU A 33 26.34 -5.10 27.97
C GLU A 33 25.95 -6.24 27.04
N LYS A 34 25.69 -5.90 25.77
CA LYS A 34 25.51 -6.87 24.68
C LYS A 34 26.89 -7.39 24.24
N ILE A 35 27.03 -8.71 24.14
CA ILE A 35 28.24 -9.35 23.62
C ILE A 35 28.27 -9.26 22.10
N GLU A 36 29.38 -8.79 21.53
CA GLU A 36 29.55 -8.62 20.08
C GLU A 36 29.69 -9.94 19.32
N THR A 37 30.27 -10.97 19.95
CA THR A 37 30.42 -12.32 19.37
C THR A 37 29.68 -13.41 20.17
N PRO A 38 28.34 -13.42 20.19
CA PRO A 38 27.57 -14.37 21.00
C PRO A 38 27.83 -15.85 20.69
N GLU A 39 28.17 -16.16 19.44
CA GLU A 39 28.43 -17.52 18.97
C GLU A 39 29.73 -18.10 19.54
N GLU A 40 30.74 -17.24 19.75
CA GLU A 40 32.04 -17.60 20.30
C GLU A 40 31.96 -17.82 21.81
N TRP A 41 31.20 -16.95 22.50
CA TRP A 41 31.08 -16.98 23.96
C TRP A 41 29.93 -17.84 24.46
N GLY A 42 28.96 -18.15 23.61
CA GLY A 42 27.76 -18.91 23.96
C GLY A 42 26.76 -18.14 24.83
N ILE A 43 26.87 -16.80 24.87
CA ILE A 43 26.06 -15.87 25.68
C ILE A 43 25.81 -14.57 24.90
N GLU A 44 24.73 -13.88 25.20
CA GLU A 44 24.27 -12.68 24.49
C GLU A 44 24.47 -11.41 25.32
N ILE A 45 24.31 -11.50 26.63
CA ILE A 45 24.38 -10.35 27.54
C ILE A 45 25.26 -10.69 28.73
N LEU A 46 26.03 -9.71 29.18
CA LEU A 46 26.72 -9.69 30.46
C LEU A 46 26.12 -8.58 31.30
N ALA A 47 25.82 -8.85 32.58
CA ALA A 47 25.24 -7.87 33.48
C ALA A 47 25.87 -8.02 34.87
N LEU A 48 25.93 -6.94 35.65
CA LEU A 48 26.36 -6.96 37.04
C LEU A 48 25.18 -6.63 37.95
N ARG A 49 25.18 -7.16 39.18
CA ARG A 49 24.16 -6.81 40.18
C ARG A 49 24.79 -6.69 41.56
N ASP A 50 24.39 -5.67 42.28
CA ASP A 50 24.85 -5.45 43.66
C ASP A 50 23.99 -6.31 44.59
N ASP A 51 24.56 -7.37 45.15
CA ASP A 51 23.94 -8.16 46.20
C ASP A 51 24.32 -7.60 47.58
N PRO A 52 23.34 -7.26 48.45
CA PRO A 52 23.61 -6.70 49.76
C PRO A 52 24.45 -7.60 50.69
N ILE A 53 24.54 -8.90 50.40
CA ILE A 53 25.21 -9.91 51.23
C ILE A 53 26.49 -10.39 50.55
N ALA A 54 26.44 -10.68 49.25
CA ALA A 54 27.56 -11.28 48.49
C ALA A 54 28.46 -10.25 47.77
N GLY A 55 28.05 -8.98 47.71
CA GLY A 55 28.76 -7.95 46.93
C GLY A 55 28.37 -7.97 45.45
N PHE A 56 29.29 -7.60 44.57
CA PHE A 56 29.02 -7.55 43.12
C PHE A 56 28.94 -8.97 42.51
N GLU A 57 27.78 -9.34 42.00
CA GLU A 57 27.57 -10.59 41.27
C GLU A 57 27.57 -10.35 39.75
N LYS A 58 28.30 -11.19 39.01
CA LYS A 58 28.33 -11.21 37.55
C LYS A 58 27.34 -12.22 36.98
N TYR A 59 26.46 -11.74 36.10
CA TYR A 59 25.47 -12.52 35.38
C TYR A 59 25.77 -12.57 33.88
N VAL A 60 25.44 -13.69 33.27
CA VAL A 60 25.42 -13.84 31.81
C VAL A 60 24.09 -14.38 31.34
N VAL A 61 23.67 -14.04 30.13
CA VAL A 61 22.34 -14.41 29.62
C VAL A 61 22.44 -15.09 28.28
N LYS A 62 21.64 -16.14 28.08
CA LYS A 62 21.50 -16.83 26.81
C LYS A 62 20.05 -16.90 26.35
N ILE A 63 19.80 -16.72 25.05
CA ILE A 63 18.46 -16.72 24.45
C ILE A 63 18.33 -17.87 23.44
N LYS A 64 17.27 -18.67 23.57
CA LYS A 64 16.88 -19.74 22.65
C LYS A 64 15.52 -19.45 22.02
N GLN A 65 15.47 -19.34 20.70
CA GLN A 65 14.26 -18.92 19.97
C GLN A 65 13.60 -20.01 19.14
N GLU A 66 14.31 -21.04 18.66
CA GLU A 66 13.79 -21.89 17.58
C GLU A 66 12.97 -23.09 18.06
N ALA A 67 13.23 -23.58 19.28
CA ALA A 67 12.63 -24.80 19.81
C ALA A 67 12.69 -24.80 21.35
N LEU A 68 12.08 -25.82 21.96
CA LEU A 68 12.26 -26.13 23.38
C LEU A 68 13.74 -26.32 23.69
N ALA A 69 14.22 -25.70 24.77
CA ALA A 69 15.59 -25.89 25.24
C ALA A 69 15.78 -27.28 25.86
N SER A 70 16.80 -28.00 25.39
CA SER A 70 17.14 -29.38 25.76
C SER A 70 18.22 -29.43 26.85
N SER A 71 18.48 -30.63 27.39
CA SER A 71 19.58 -30.83 28.36
C SER A 71 20.95 -30.44 27.79
N GLN A 72 21.20 -30.69 26.50
CA GLN A 72 22.44 -30.31 25.83
C GLN A 72 22.63 -28.79 25.74
N ASP A 73 21.54 -28.05 25.54
CA ASP A 73 21.58 -26.58 25.52
C ASP A 73 21.96 -26.01 26.90
N ILE A 74 21.45 -26.64 27.97
CA ILE A 74 21.74 -26.29 29.36
C ILE A 74 23.21 -26.57 29.70
N GLU A 75 23.75 -27.74 29.36
CA GLU A 75 25.16 -28.08 29.57
C GLU A 75 26.08 -27.07 28.88
N SER A 76 25.79 -26.77 27.61
CA SER A 76 26.55 -25.79 26.82
C SER A 76 26.53 -24.39 27.46
N PHE A 77 25.41 -23.99 28.06
CA PHE A 77 25.33 -22.73 28.78
C PHE A 77 26.05 -22.77 30.13
N GLY A 78 26.04 -23.92 30.83
CA GLY A 78 26.84 -24.14 32.03
C GLY A 78 28.33 -23.93 31.78
N GLU A 79 28.85 -24.45 30.67
CA GLU A 79 30.23 -24.19 30.23
C GLU A 79 30.47 -22.71 29.91
N ALA A 80 29.51 -22.04 29.29
CA ALA A 80 29.59 -20.62 28.95
C ALA A 80 29.66 -19.73 30.22
N ILE A 81 28.87 -20.04 31.25
CA ILE A 81 28.94 -19.39 32.58
C ILE A 81 30.35 -19.54 33.17
N MET A 82 30.93 -20.75 33.12
CA MET A 82 32.29 -21.01 33.60
C MET A 82 33.34 -20.24 32.81
N ARG A 83 33.25 -20.25 31.47
CA ARG A 83 34.16 -19.54 30.55
C ARG A 83 34.13 -18.04 30.79
N ALA A 84 32.94 -17.48 30.99
CA ALA A 84 32.74 -16.06 31.28
C ALA A 84 33.11 -15.67 32.72
N LYS A 85 33.48 -16.65 33.58
CA LYS A 85 33.70 -16.48 35.02
C LYS A 85 32.54 -15.75 35.70
N ALA A 86 31.31 -16.08 35.30
CA ALA A 86 30.10 -15.51 35.86
C ALA A 86 29.66 -16.31 37.10
N ASP A 87 29.10 -15.58 38.07
CA ASP A 87 28.56 -16.16 39.30
C ASP A 87 27.26 -16.90 38.99
N LYS A 88 26.40 -16.30 38.15
CA LYS A 88 25.12 -16.87 37.74
C LYS A 88 24.84 -16.68 36.25
N GLY A 89 23.90 -17.45 35.71
CA GLY A 89 23.43 -17.33 34.33
C GLY A 89 21.91 -17.36 34.21
N ILE A 90 21.34 -16.55 33.32
CA ILE A 90 19.92 -16.58 32.96
C ILE A 90 19.79 -17.27 31.59
N PHE A 91 19.04 -18.36 31.52
CA PHE A 91 18.69 -19.01 30.27
C PHE A 91 17.25 -18.66 29.91
N LEU A 92 17.06 -17.90 28.83
CA LEU A 92 15.76 -17.53 28.29
C LEU A 92 15.40 -18.46 27.12
N ALA A 93 14.30 -19.21 27.24
CA ALA A 93 13.78 -20.06 26.18
C ALA A 93 12.36 -19.64 25.79
N THR A 94 12.18 -19.03 24.61
CA THR A 94 10.89 -18.45 24.18
C THR A 94 9.80 -19.49 23.99
N HIS A 95 10.18 -20.74 23.70
CA HIS A 95 9.26 -21.88 23.55
C HIS A 95 9.19 -22.75 24.81
N GLY A 96 10.00 -22.49 25.84
CA GLY A 96 10.10 -23.27 27.08
C GLY A 96 11.23 -24.31 27.09
N PHE A 97 11.17 -25.23 28.07
CA PHE A 97 12.21 -26.23 28.35
C PHE A 97 11.64 -27.65 28.35
N THR A 98 12.45 -28.62 27.92
CA THR A 98 12.12 -30.05 28.07
C THR A 98 12.17 -30.49 29.54
N LYS A 99 11.54 -31.63 29.88
CA LYS A 99 11.45 -32.11 31.28
C LYS A 99 12.83 -32.47 31.85
N ASP A 100 13.67 -33.10 31.04
CA ASP A 100 15.05 -33.47 31.37
C ASP A 100 15.93 -32.24 31.61
N ALA A 101 15.81 -31.19 30.78
CA ALA A 101 16.54 -29.93 30.96
C ALA A 101 16.24 -29.28 32.33
N LYS A 102 14.96 -29.23 32.71
CA LYS A 102 14.54 -28.70 34.03
C LYS A 102 15.12 -29.51 35.20
N LEU A 103 15.15 -30.85 35.05
CA LEU A 103 15.73 -31.73 36.07
C LEU A 103 17.24 -31.54 36.21
N LEU A 104 17.96 -31.35 35.10
CA LEU A 104 19.41 -31.12 35.09
C LEU A 104 19.77 -29.83 35.83
N VAL A 105 19.09 -28.72 35.54
CA VAL A 105 19.30 -27.45 36.27
C VAL A 105 19.08 -27.62 37.77
N GLY A 106 18.04 -28.36 38.16
CA GLY A 106 17.72 -28.61 39.58
C GLY A 106 18.75 -29.46 40.33
N LYS A 107 19.52 -30.30 39.63
CA LYS A 107 20.54 -31.19 40.22
C LYS A 107 21.94 -30.58 40.20
N GLU A 108 22.37 -30.07 39.06
CA GLU A 108 23.78 -29.72 38.82
C GLU A 108 24.04 -28.21 38.82
N TYR A 109 23.07 -27.41 38.39
CA TYR A 109 23.22 -25.94 38.27
C TYR A 109 22.33 -25.18 39.25
N LYS A 110 21.87 -25.83 40.32
CA LYS A 110 20.94 -25.25 41.30
C LYS A 110 21.54 -23.99 41.93
N GLY A 111 20.81 -22.88 41.84
CA GLY A 111 21.25 -21.58 42.36
C GLY A 111 22.27 -20.85 41.47
N ARG A 112 22.84 -21.54 40.48
CA ARG A 112 23.78 -20.96 39.50
C ARG A 112 23.12 -20.59 38.19
N MET A 113 22.09 -21.32 37.77
CA MET A 113 21.35 -21.04 36.54
C MET A 113 19.88 -20.76 36.85
N ILE A 114 19.38 -19.67 36.26
CA ILE A 114 17.99 -19.22 36.36
C ILE A 114 17.33 -19.49 35.01
N MET A 115 16.22 -20.23 35.02
CA MET A 115 15.44 -20.51 33.82
C MET A 115 14.29 -19.52 33.69
N TRP A 116 14.21 -18.85 32.55
CA TRP A 116 13.05 -18.06 32.13
C TRP A 116 12.45 -18.70 30.88
N ASP A 117 11.20 -19.13 30.97
CA ASP A 117 10.42 -19.52 29.80
C ASP A 117 9.74 -18.29 29.18
N GLY A 118 9.15 -18.47 27.99
CA GLY A 118 8.47 -17.39 27.28
C GLY A 118 7.33 -16.76 28.08
N GLU A 119 6.60 -17.54 28.88
CA GLU A 119 5.49 -17.04 29.71
C GLU A 119 6.02 -16.11 30.80
N LYS A 120 7.01 -16.57 31.57
CA LYS A 120 7.65 -15.76 32.61
C LYS A 120 8.30 -14.50 32.06
N PHE A 121 8.92 -14.57 30.89
CA PHE A 121 9.54 -13.40 30.28
C PHE A 121 8.51 -12.35 29.83
N VAL A 122 7.39 -12.79 29.25
CA VAL A 122 6.27 -11.89 28.92
C VAL A 122 5.69 -11.24 30.18
N GLU A 123 5.53 -12.00 31.25
CA GLU A 123 5.08 -11.49 32.56
C GLU A 123 6.01 -10.38 33.07
N GLU A 124 7.31 -10.63 33.18
CA GLU A 124 8.29 -9.64 33.67
C GLU A 124 8.37 -8.38 32.77
N LEU A 125 8.30 -8.53 31.44
CA LEU A 125 8.27 -7.42 30.51
C LEU A 125 7.04 -6.53 30.72
N ASN A 126 5.87 -7.14 30.92
CA ASN A 126 4.62 -6.42 31.10
C ASN A 126 4.53 -5.76 32.48
N GLU A 127 4.90 -6.47 33.55
CA GLU A 127 4.91 -5.92 34.92
C GLU A 127 5.76 -4.67 35.02
N ARG A 128 6.92 -4.66 34.35
CA ARG A 128 7.86 -3.53 34.36
C ARG A 128 7.62 -2.53 33.22
N LYS A 129 6.55 -2.71 32.45
CA LYS A 129 6.11 -1.82 31.36
C LYS A 129 7.18 -1.60 30.30
N VAL A 130 7.97 -2.63 29.98
CA VAL A 130 8.87 -2.62 28.83
C VAL A 130 8.02 -2.60 27.56
N LEU A 131 8.05 -1.50 26.82
CA LEU A 131 7.18 -1.34 25.65
C LEU A 131 7.68 -2.17 24.46
N VAL A 132 6.74 -2.77 23.73
CA VAL A 132 7.01 -3.37 22.42
C VAL A 132 7.44 -2.27 21.45
N SER A 133 8.51 -2.50 20.68
CA SER A 133 8.99 -1.53 19.69
C SER A 133 7.91 -1.23 18.63
N LYS A 134 7.82 0.03 18.20
CA LYS A 134 6.82 0.47 17.21
C LYS A 134 6.94 -0.30 15.89
N GLU A 135 8.16 -0.60 15.47
CA GLU A 135 8.45 -1.37 14.25
C GLU A 135 7.91 -2.80 14.32
N LEU A 136 8.05 -3.47 15.47
CA LEU A 136 7.51 -4.82 15.67
C LEU A 136 5.97 -4.78 15.69
N LEU A 137 5.37 -3.77 16.32
CA LEU A 137 3.92 -3.60 16.32
C LEU A 137 3.36 -3.38 14.91
N GLU A 138 3.97 -2.49 14.12
CA GLU A 138 3.56 -2.26 12.73
C GLU A 138 3.67 -3.54 11.88
N LYS A 139 4.72 -4.35 12.09
CA LYS A 139 4.91 -5.61 11.37
C LYS A 139 3.80 -6.62 11.72
N ILE A 140 3.46 -6.74 13.00
CA ILE A 140 2.41 -7.65 13.48
C ILE A 140 1.03 -7.17 13.06
N GLU A 141 0.75 -5.86 13.14
CA GLU A 141 -0.50 -5.28 12.66
C GLU A 141 -0.68 -5.50 11.16
N LYS A 142 0.35 -5.23 10.35
CA LYS A 142 0.32 -5.52 8.90
C LYS A 142 0.04 -7.00 8.62
N LYS A 143 0.67 -7.92 9.37
CA LYS A 143 0.45 -9.36 9.23
C LYS A 143 -0.99 -9.74 9.59
N ARG A 144 -1.52 -9.25 10.73
CA ARG A 144 -2.89 -9.50 11.17
C ARG A 144 -3.94 -8.90 10.24
N GLU A 145 -3.68 -7.71 9.70
CA GLU A 145 -4.55 -7.10 8.68
C GLU A 145 -4.54 -7.91 7.39
N GLN A 146 -3.37 -8.39 6.95
CA GLN A 146 -3.26 -9.31 5.81
C GLN A 146 -4.03 -10.61 6.06
N GLU A 147 -3.89 -11.23 7.23
CA GLU A 147 -4.60 -12.45 7.60
C GLU A 147 -6.12 -12.24 7.60
N LYS A 148 -6.62 -11.17 8.24
CA LYS A 148 -8.05 -10.81 8.21
C LYS A 148 -8.56 -10.53 6.80
N LEU A 149 -7.75 -9.88 5.97
CA LEU A 149 -8.10 -9.61 4.59
C LEU A 149 -8.13 -10.90 3.76
N GLU A 150 -7.22 -11.84 4.00
CA GLU A 150 -7.23 -13.16 3.39
C GLU A 150 -8.43 -14.00 3.82
N GLU A 151 -8.80 -13.96 5.10
CA GLU A 151 -10.01 -14.62 5.58
C GLU A 151 -11.26 -14.05 4.90
N ARG A 152 -11.36 -12.72 4.77
CA ARG A 152 -12.46 -12.07 4.03
C ARG A 152 -12.48 -12.46 2.56
N ARG A 153 -11.31 -12.59 1.92
CA ARG A 153 -11.19 -13.03 0.52
C ARG A 153 -11.63 -14.49 0.33
N LYS A 154 -11.41 -15.35 1.32
CA LYS A 154 -11.63 -16.80 1.25
C LYS A 154 -12.86 -17.28 2.04
N GLY A 155 -13.62 -16.39 2.66
CA GLY A 155 -14.67 -16.68 3.64
C GLY A 155 -15.85 -17.54 3.14
N ALA A 156 -15.90 -17.87 1.86
CA ALA A 156 -16.86 -18.82 1.27
C ALA A 156 -16.49 -20.30 1.43
N LEU A 157 -15.29 -20.61 1.93
CA LEU A 157 -14.80 -21.99 2.05
C LEU A 157 -15.25 -22.64 3.35
N LYS A 158 -15.74 -23.88 3.26
CA LYS A 158 -16.07 -24.72 4.41
C LYS A 158 -15.05 -25.83 4.53
N ILE A 159 -14.84 -26.31 5.76
CA ILE A 159 -14.06 -27.53 6.01
C ILE A 159 -14.97 -28.71 5.70
N ILE A 160 -14.63 -29.50 4.69
CA ILE A 160 -15.36 -30.70 4.29
C ILE A 160 -14.49 -31.92 4.61
N LYS A 161 -15.06 -32.85 5.38
CA LYS A 161 -14.47 -34.15 5.65
C LYS A 161 -14.97 -35.14 4.59
N LEU A 162 -14.05 -35.71 3.84
CA LEU A 162 -14.32 -36.74 2.84
C LEU A 162 -14.44 -38.11 3.53
N ASP A 163 -15.35 -38.93 3.02
CA ASP A 163 -15.56 -40.33 3.41
C ASP A 163 -14.43 -41.26 2.95
N VAL A 164 -13.64 -40.82 1.97
CA VAL A 164 -12.48 -41.54 1.43
C VAL A 164 -11.27 -40.61 1.27
N PRO A 165 -10.04 -41.15 1.28
CA PRO A 165 -8.84 -40.32 1.13
C PRO A 165 -8.68 -39.80 -0.32
N LEU A 166 -8.00 -38.66 -0.45
CA LEU A 166 -7.55 -38.15 -1.73
C LEU A 166 -6.25 -38.83 -2.19
N LEU A 167 -6.19 -39.24 -3.44
CA LEU A 167 -4.95 -39.76 -4.04
C LEU A 167 -3.91 -38.64 -4.26
N TYR A 168 -4.37 -37.44 -4.63
CA TYR A 168 -3.54 -36.26 -4.85
C TYR A 168 -3.92 -35.13 -3.89
N PRO A 169 -2.95 -34.40 -3.31
CA PRO A 169 -3.24 -33.32 -2.39
C PRO A 169 -3.95 -32.16 -3.09
N PHE A 170 -4.90 -31.55 -2.39
CA PHE A 170 -5.65 -30.39 -2.88
C PHE A 170 -5.47 -29.20 -1.94
N SER A 171 -5.23 -28.02 -2.49
CA SER A 171 -5.14 -26.76 -1.73
C SER A 171 -5.96 -25.68 -2.43
N ALA A 172 -7.05 -25.27 -1.79
CA ALA A 172 -7.89 -24.17 -2.27
C ALA A 172 -7.11 -22.86 -2.44
N GLU A 173 -6.13 -22.62 -1.57
CA GLU A 173 -5.31 -21.41 -1.57
C GLU A 173 -4.44 -21.34 -2.81
N LYS A 174 -3.72 -22.43 -3.14
CA LYS A 174 -2.91 -22.51 -4.36
C LYS A 174 -3.74 -22.29 -5.62
N ILE A 175 -4.95 -22.84 -5.64
CA ILE A 175 -5.86 -22.68 -6.79
C ILE A 175 -6.37 -21.24 -6.91
N PHE A 176 -6.77 -20.63 -5.79
CA PHE A 176 -7.17 -19.22 -5.77
C PHE A 176 -6.03 -18.31 -6.22
N ASP A 177 -4.81 -18.52 -5.70
CA ASP A 177 -3.65 -17.71 -6.05
C ASP A 177 -3.30 -17.84 -7.53
N GLN A 178 -3.39 -19.05 -8.10
CA GLN A 178 -3.18 -19.28 -9.52
C GLN A 178 -4.17 -18.45 -10.36
N ILE A 179 -5.47 -18.50 -10.03
CA ILE A 179 -6.51 -17.74 -10.75
C ILE A 179 -6.37 -16.22 -10.53
N ALA A 180 -6.04 -15.78 -9.32
CA ALA A 180 -5.82 -14.36 -9.02
C ALA A 180 -4.63 -13.80 -9.80
N SER A 181 -3.54 -14.57 -9.91
CA SER A 181 -2.34 -14.20 -10.67
C SER A 181 -2.64 -14.06 -12.15
N LEU A 182 -3.51 -14.91 -12.70
CA LEU A 182 -3.97 -14.80 -14.07
C LEU A 182 -4.80 -13.51 -14.29
N LEU A 183 -5.74 -13.20 -13.38
CA LEU A 183 -6.53 -11.97 -13.45
C LEU A 183 -5.66 -10.71 -13.39
N GLU A 184 -4.63 -10.72 -12.55
CA GLU A 184 -3.68 -9.61 -12.46
C GLU A 184 -2.84 -9.46 -13.73
N ARG A 185 -2.33 -10.57 -14.28
CA ARG A 185 -1.47 -10.55 -15.46
C ARG A 185 -2.22 -10.08 -16.70
N GLU A 186 -3.37 -10.69 -16.98
CA GLU A 186 -4.14 -10.51 -18.23
C GLU A 186 -5.05 -9.28 -18.18
N TYR A 187 -5.65 -9.02 -17.02
CA TYR A 187 -6.67 -7.97 -16.87
C TYR A 187 -6.24 -6.81 -15.97
N LYS A 188 -5.05 -6.83 -15.38
CA LYS A 188 -4.54 -5.78 -14.45
C LYS A 188 -5.42 -5.57 -13.22
N ILE A 189 -6.17 -6.60 -12.82
CA ILE A 189 -7.01 -6.58 -11.64
C ILE A 189 -6.14 -6.90 -10.42
N LYS A 190 -6.14 -6.00 -9.43
CA LYS A 190 -5.38 -6.23 -8.20
C LYS A 190 -6.02 -7.34 -7.37
N LYS A 191 -5.20 -8.15 -6.70
CA LYS A 191 -5.66 -9.24 -5.81
C LYS A 191 -6.63 -8.77 -4.72
N GLU A 192 -6.50 -7.51 -4.27
CA GLU A 192 -7.39 -6.90 -3.29
C GLU A 192 -8.84 -6.69 -3.76
N ASP A 193 -9.05 -6.62 -5.07
CA ASP A 193 -10.37 -6.48 -5.66
C ASP A 193 -11.06 -7.84 -5.88
N ILE A 194 -10.40 -8.96 -5.55
CA ILE A 194 -10.87 -10.32 -5.85
C ILE A 194 -11.34 -11.02 -4.57
N LEU A 195 -12.61 -11.42 -4.54
CA LEU A 195 -13.21 -12.19 -3.46
C LEU A 195 -13.72 -13.53 -3.98
N LEU A 196 -13.36 -14.62 -3.31
CA LEU A 196 -13.87 -15.96 -3.62
C LEU A 196 -15.30 -16.11 -3.09
N LYS A 197 -16.26 -16.31 -4.00
CA LYS A 197 -17.66 -16.58 -3.65
C LYS A 197 -17.99 -18.05 -3.58
N LYS A 198 -17.38 -18.86 -4.44
CA LYS A 198 -17.59 -20.30 -4.46
C LYS A 198 -16.38 -21.03 -5.02
N LEU A 199 -16.00 -22.12 -4.37
CA LEU A 199 -15.04 -23.10 -4.90
C LEU A 199 -15.71 -24.47 -4.98
N THR A 200 -15.91 -24.94 -6.20
CA THR A 200 -16.42 -26.28 -6.48
C THR A 200 -15.26 -27.18 -6.88
N LEU A 201 -15.02 -28.25 -6.11
CA LEU A 201 -14.03 -29.27 -6.44
C LEU A 201 -14.72 -30.48 -7.09
N GLU A 202 -14.33 -30.83 -8.30
CA GLU A 202 -14.72 -32.07 -8.96
C GLU A 202 -13.69 -33.16 -8.67
N VAL A 203 -14.14 -34.27 -8.09
CA VAL A 203 -13.33 -35.45 -7.78
C VAL A 203 -13.86 -36.67 -8.51
N LEU A 204 -12.95 -37.50 -8.99
CA LEU A 204 -13.25 -38.78 -9.63
C LEU A 204 -13.14 -39.91 -8.60
N VAL A 205 -14.09 -40.83 -8.59
CA VAL A 205 -13.97 -42.09 -7.85
C VAL A 205 -12.98 -43.01 -8.56
N ALA A 206 -12.00 -43.51 -7.80
CA ALA A 206 -11.08 -44.54 -8.26
C ALA A 206 -10.94 -45.64 -7.21
N TYR A 207 -10.41 -46.80 -7.63
CA TYR A 207 -10.24 -47.96 -6.75
C TYR A 207 -8.78 -48.42 -6.75
N ILE A 208 -8.24 -48.65 -5.55
CA ILE A 208 -6.95 -49.31 -5.33
C ILE A 208 -7.21 -50.76 -4.97
N PHE A 209 -6.55 -51.69 -5.66
CA PHE A 209 -6.61 -53.12 -5.37
C PHE A 209 -5.24 -53.64 -4.99
N SER A 210 -5.13 -54.35 -3.87
CA SER A 210 -3.93 -55.17 -3.58
C SER A 210 -4.16 -56.55 -4.15
N TRP A 211 -3.21 -57.08 -4.92
CA TRP A 211 -3.42 -58.32 -5.66
C TRP A 211 -2.17 -59.21 -5.66
N SER A 212 -2.37 -60.51 -5.91
CA SER A 212 -1.29 -61.47 -6.19
C SER A 212 -1.72 -62.48 -7.26
N SER A 213 -0.75 -63.17 -7.84
CA SER A 213 -0.96 -64.30 -8.74
C SER A 213 -0.91 -65.63 -7.97
N GLN A 214 -1.76 -66.59 -8.34
CA GLN A 214 -1.67 -67.98 -7.87
C GLN A 214 -0.55 -68.77 -8.55
N MET A 215 -0.11 -68.33 -9.73
CA MET A 215 0.90 -69.02 -10.52
C MET A 215 2.34 -68.69 -10.06
N ASP A 216 2.52 -67.62 -9.27
CA ASP A 216 3.79 -67.20 -8.69
C ASP A 216 3.55 -66.46 -7.36
N GLU A 217 3.96 -67.06 -6.24
CA GLU A 217 3.79 -66.50 -4.89
C GLU A 217 4.58 -65.19 -4.68
N ASN A 218 5.62 -64.93 -5.46
CA ASN A 218 6.36 -63.68 -5.39
C ASN A 218 5.69 -62.55 -6.19
N MET A 219 4.71 -62.88 -7.03
CA MET A 219 4.05 -61.92 -7.92
C MET A 219 2.85 -61.27 -7.24
N LYS A 220 3.12 -60.15 -6.55
CA LYS A 220 2.14 -59.32 -5.85
C LYS A 220 2.41 -57.84 -6.04
N ASP A 221 1.36 -57.03 -6.18
CA ASP A 221 1.46 -55.58 -6.28
C ASP A 221 0.12 -54.92 -5.90
N LYS A 222 0.03 -53.61 -6.09
CA LYS A 222 -1.19 -52.82 -6.05
C LYS A 222 -1.52 -52.35 -7.46
N ALA A 223 -2.81 -52.25 -7.74
CA ALA A 223 -3.35 -51.66 -8.96
C ALA A 223 -4.20 -50.44 -8.62
N LEU A 224 -4.22 -49.43 -9.49
CA LEU A 224 -5.12 -48.29 -9.44
C LEU A 224 -6.02 -48.28 -10.68
N VAL A 225 -7.33 -48.14 -10.47
CA VAL A 225 -8.35 -48.11 -11.54
C VAL A 225 -9.15 -46.81 -11.45
N PRO A 226 -8.74 -45.75 -12.17
CA PRO A 226 -9.52 -44.51 -12.26
C PRO A 226 -10.72 -44.61 -13.22
N SER A 227 -10.58 -45.30 -14.35
CA SER A 227 -11.63 -45.38 -15.38
C SER A 227 -11.51 -46.67 -16.21
N ARG A 228 -12.37 -46.83 -17.22
CA ARG A 228 -12.31 -47.96 -18.16
C ARG A 228 -11.03 -47.95 -19.00
N ASP A 229 -10.54 -46.76 -19.33
CA ASP A 229 -9.42 -46.55 -20.27
C ASP A 229 -8.08 -46.33 -19.55
N GLU A 230 -8.10 -45.94 -18.27
CA GLU A 230 -6.90 -45.78 -17.46
C GLU A 230 -6.88 -46.87 -16.38
N ILE A 231 -5.98 -47.85 -16.53
CA ILE A 231 -5.74 -48.91 -15.54
C ILE A 231 -4.24 -49.00 -15.31
N PHE A 232 -3.82 -48.90 -14.04
CA PHE A 232 -2.43 -49.01 -13.62
C PHE A 232 -2.25 -50.32 -12.83
N PRO A 233 -1.93 -51.44 -13.49
CA PRO A 233 -1.91 -52.77 -12.86
C PRO A 233 -0.75 -52.95 -11.87
N PHE A 234 0.37 -52.26 -12.09
CA PHE A 234 1.59 -52.34 -11.28
C PHE A 234 1.98 -50.96 -10.74
N VAL A 235 1.43 -50.58 -9.59
CA VAL A 235 1.73 -49.29 -8.96
C VAL A 235 3.21 -49.16 -8.58
N SER A 236 3.88 -50.25 -8.19
CA SER A 236 5.30 -50.26 -7.83
C SER A 236 6.24 -49.78 -8.95
N LYS A 237 5.82 -49.90 -10.22
CA LYS A 237 6.61 -49.44 -11.37
C LYS A 237 6.66 -47.91 -11.47
N ASN A 238 5.84 -47.18 -10.71
CA ASN A 238 5.83 -45.73 -10.67
C ASN A 238 6.02 -45.25 -9.22
N GLY A 239 7.25 -44.83 -8.89
CA GLY A 239 7.61 -44.43 -7.52
C GLY A 239 6.83 -43.22 -6.97
N GLU A 240 6.30 -42.33 -7.83
CA GLU A 240 5.43 -41.24 -7.37
C GLU A 240 4.03 -41.76 -7.03
N LEU A 241 3.49 -42.61 -7.89
CA LEU A 241 2.18 -43.24 -7.69
C LEU A 241 2.20 -44.17 -6.47
N GLU A 242 3.26 -44.94 -6.29
CA GLU A 242 3.44 -45.85 -5.16
C GLU A 242 3.40 -45.13 -3.82
N LYS A 243 4.11 -44.01 -3.70
CA LYS A 243 4.09 -43.17 -2.48
C LYS A 243 2.67 -42.70 -2.17
N ARG A 244 1.94 -42.24 -3.19
CA ARG A 244 0.57 -41.71 -3.04
C ARG A 244 -0.45 -42.79 -2.69
N VAL A 245 -0.39 -43.92 -3.39
CA VAL A 245 -1.22 -45.10 -3.12
C VAL A 245 -0.96 -45.62 -1.71
N SER A 246 0.31 -45.76 -1.31
CA SER A 246 0.67 -46.26 0.02
C SER A 246 0.19 -45.32 1.13
N LYS A 247 0.31 -44.00 0.94
CA LYS A 247 -0.27 -43.01 1.86
C LYS A 247 -1.79 -43.12 1.93
N ALA A 248 -2.48 -43.15 0.78
CA ALA A 248 -3.93 -43.27 0.73
C ALA A 248 -4.43 -44.58 1.37
N LEU A 249 -3.67 -45.67 1.32
CA LEU A 249 -4.01 -46.93 1.99
C LEU A 249 -3.98 -46.83 3.53
N LEU A 250 -3.19 -45.92 4.10
CA LEU A 250 -3.13 -45.67 5.56
C LEU A 250 -4.23 -44.73 6.06
N GLU A 251 -4.76 -43.86 5.20
CA GLU A 251 -5.74 -42.83 5.58
C GLU A 251 -7.18 -43.29 5.40
N ASN A 252 -8.09 -42.97 6.33
CA ASN A 252 -9.51 -43.32 6.23
C ASN A 252 -10.39 -42.24 5.60
N GLY A 253 -9.81 -41.07 5.31
CA GLY A 253 -10.51 -39.91 4.78
C GLY A 253 -9.55 -38.74 4.63
N SER A 254 -9.99 -37.66 4.00
CA SER A 254 -9.22 -36.42 3.90
C SER A 254 -10.08 -35.21 4.29
N VAL A 255 -9.41 -34.16 4.77
CA VAL A 255 -10.06 -32.90 5.12
C VAL A 255 -9.64 -31.86 4.12
N ILE A 256 -10.60 -31.19 3.48
CA ILE A 256 -10.33 -30.14 2.50
C ILE A 256 -11.15 -28.89 2.77
N LYS A 257 -10.67 -27.76 2.25
CA LYS A 257 -11.41 -26.50 2.21
C LYS A 257 -12.04 -26.35 0.82
N ALA A 258 -13.36 -26.35 0.74
CA ALA A 258 -14.11 -26.10 -0.50
C ALA A 258 -15.52 -25.58 -0.15
N SER A 259 -16.22 -24.98 -1.11
CA SER A 259 -17.63 -24.61 -0.93
C SER A 259 -18.56 -25.77 -1.28
N GLU A 260 -18.24 -26.52 -2.33
CA GLU A 260 -19.00 -27.67 -2.83
C GLU A 260 -18.04 -28.73 -3.39
N ILE A 261 -18.46 -30.00 -3.32
CA ILE A 261 -17.74 -31.12 -3.93
C ILE A 261 -18.69 -31.85 -4.88
N ARG A 262 -18.20 -32.12 -6.10
CA ARG A 262 -18.89 -32.92 -7.10
C ARG A 262 -18.13 -34.22 -7.30
N VAL A 263 -18.79 -35.33 -7.01
CA VAL A 263 -18.22 -36.66 -7.16
C VAL A 263 -18.67 -37.23 -8.50
N VAL A 264 -17.70 -37.59 -9.34
CA VAL A 264 -17.91 -38.28 -10.61
C VAL A 264 -17.54 -39.73 -10.40
N GLU A 265 -18.50 -40.64 -10.55
CA GLU A 265 -18.29 -42.08 -10.40
C GLU A 265 -18.32 -42.75 -11.79
N PRO A 266 -17.15 -42.93 -12.43
CA PRO A 266 -17.07 -43.47 -13.79
C PRO A 266 -17.29 -44.98 -13.85
N LEU A 267 -17.15 -45.66 -12.70
CA LEU A 267 -17.15 -47.11 -12.56
C LEU A 267 -17.83 -47.52 -11.27
N THR A 268 -18.65 -48.55 -11.36
CA THR A 268 -19.10 -49.29 -10.18
C THR A 268 -17.95 -50.14 -9.61
N PRO A 269 -18.02 -50.50 -8.31
CA PRO A 269 -16.98 -51.32 -7.70
C PRO A 269 -16.80 -52.69 -8.37
N SER A 270 -17.86 -53.27 -8.94
CA SER A 270 -17.82 -54.56 -9.64
C SER A 270 -17.16 -54.45 -11.01
N GLU A 271 -17.44 -53.38 -11.76
CA GLU A 271 -16.76 -53.12 -13.03
C GLU A 271 -15.26 -52.93 -12.83
N ALA A 272 -14.85 -52.19 -11.78
CA ALA A 272 -13.44 -52.01 -11.47
C ALA A 272 -12.71 -53.33 -11.18
N VAL A 273 -13.37 -54.29 -10.51
CA VAL A 273 -12.83 -55.65 -10.27
C VAL A 273 -12.63 -56.41 -11.58
N LEU A 274 -13.62 -56.37 -12.48
CA LEU A 274 -13.53 -57.06 -13.77
C LEU A 274 -12.43 -56.46 -14.65
N LEU A 275 -12.33 -55.14 -14.69
CA LEU A 275 -11.31 -54.42 -15.46
C LEU A 275 -9.90 -54.73 -14.98
N VAL A 276 -9.66 -54.68 -13.66
CA VAL A 276 -8.32 -54.94 -13.11
C VAL A 276 -7.90 -56.39 -13.31
N LYS A 277 -8.82 -57.36 -13.11
CA LYS A 277 -8.52 -58.78 -13.34
C LYS A 277 -8.25 -59.07 -14.82
N SER A 278 -9.05 -58.48 -15.71
CA SER A 278 -8.85 -58.62 -17.15
C SER A 278 -7.49 -58.08 -17.58
N LYS A 279 -7.13 -56.88 -17.08
CA LYS A 279 -5.86 -56.25 -17.44
C LYS A 279 -4.65 -56.98 -16.87
N LEU A 280 -4.73 -57.45 -15.62
CA LEU A 280 -3.66 -58.24 -15.01
C LEU A 280 -3.48 -59.60 -15.68
N ALA A 281 -4.58 -60.28 -16.02
CA ALA A 281 -4.55 -61.55 -16.74
C ALA A 281 -3.87 -61.40 -18.11
N GLU A 282 -4.19 -60.33 -18.85
CA GLU A 282 -3.53 -59.99 -20.12
C GLU A 282 -2.03 -59.72 -19.93
N ASP A 283 -1.67 -58.80 -19.03
CA ASP A 283 -0.28 -58.36 -18.82
C ASP A 283 0.62 -59.49 -18.29
N LEU A 284 0.06 -60.44 -17.51
CA LEU A 284 0.77 -61.57 -16.93
C LEU A 284 0.63 -62.86 -17.74
N LYS A 285 -0.21 -62.89 -18.78
CA LYS A 285 -0.55 -64.07 -19.59
C LYS A 285 -1.07 -65.26 -18.74
N VAL A 286 -1.93 -64.97 -17.77
CA VAL A 286 -2.58 -65.96 -16.89
C VAL A 286 -4.10 -65.88 -17.01
N SER A 287 -4.84 -66.84 -16.45
CA SER A 287 -6.30 -66.75 -16.38
C SER A 287 -6.74 -65.71 -15.35
N GLN A 288 -7.91 -65.07 -15.55
CA GLN A 288 -8.49 -64.17 -14.55
C GLN A 288 -8.79 -64.87 -13.21
N SER A 289 -8.99 -66.19 -13.23
CA SER A 289 -9.14 -67.03 -12.02
C SER A 289 -7.90 -67.00 -11.14
N ASP A 290 -6.73 -66.84 -11.76
CA ASP A 290 -5.43 -66.98 -11.10
C ASP A 290 -5.00 -65.67 -10.41
N ILE A 291 -5.75 -64.58 -10.64
CA ILE A 291 -5.55 -63.29 -9.98
C ILE A 291 -6.42 -63.19 -8.73
N ILE A 292 -5.77 -63.13 -7.57
CA ILE A 292 -6.41 -62.91 -6.27
C ILE A 292 -6.36 -61.42 -5.94
N LEU A 293 -7.51 -60.83 -5.60
CA LEU A 293 -7.60 -59.48 -5.06
C LEU A 293 -7.79 -59.59 -3.54
N HIS A 294 -6.79 -59.15 -2.77
CA HIS A 294 -6.77 -59.24 -1.30
C HIS A 294 -7.56 -58.13 -0.63
N SER A 295 -7.50 -56.92 -1.18
CA SER A 295 -8.15 -55.75 -0.61
C SER A 295 -8.56 -54.78 -1.69
N ARG A 296 -9.66 -54.06 -1.46
CA ARG A 296 -10.12 -52.94 -2.29
C ARG A 296 -10.27 -51.69 -1.42
N LYS A 297 -9.77 -50.55 -1.90
CA LYS A 297 -9.98 -49.26 -1.27
C LYS A 297 -10.49 -48.23 -2.28
N LYS A 298 -11.59 -47.54 -1.95
CA LYS A 298 -12.11 -46.40 -2.73
C LYS A 298 -11.28 -45.17 -2.38
N VAL A 299 -10.91 -44.39 -3.39
CA VAL A 299 -10.19 -43.11 -3.25
C VAL A 299 -10.77 -42.07 -4.19
N TYR A 300 -10.54 -40.80 -3.87
CA TYR A 300 -10.92 -39.69 -4.74
C TYR A 300 -9.69 -39.10 -5.44
N ILE A 301 -9.81 -38.86 -6.74
CA ILE A 301 -8.79 -38.21 -7.56
C ILE A 301 -9.31 -36.83 -7.95
N PRO A 302 -8.74 -35.73 -7.42
CA PRO A 302 -9.10 -34.38 -7.83
C PRO A 302 -8.91 -34.19 -9.34
N GLN A 303 -9.95 -33.73 -10.04
CA GLN A 303 -9.92 -33.52 -11.50
C GLN A 303 -9.90 -32.04 -11.84
N LYS A 304 -10.87 -31.27 -11.34
CA LYS A 304 -11.09 -29.88 -11.73
C LYS A 304 -11.53 -29.05 -10.54
N ALA A 305 -11.09 -27.79 -10.52
CA ALA A 305 -11.58 -26.80 -9.57
C ALA A 305 -12.23 -25.64 -10.34
N VAL A 306 -13.44 -25.25 -9.94
CA VAL A 306 -14.17 -24.12 -10.52
C VAL A 306 -14.40 -23.07 -9.44
N LEU A 307 -14.01 -21.83 -9.75
CA LEU A 307 -14.02 -20.68 -8.85
C LEU A 307 -15.01 -19.66 -9.39
N ASP A 308 -16.04 -19.35 -8.62
CA ASP A 308 -16.87 -18.18 -8.87
C ASP A 308 -16.33 -17.04 -7.99
N LEU A 309 -15.95 -15.94 -8.63
CA LEU A 309 -15.25 -14.81 -8.04
C LEU A 309 -16.10 -13.55 -8.17
N GLN A 310 -16.09 -12.73 -7.12
CA GLN A 310 -16.48 -11.33 -7.22
C GLN A 310 -15.20 -10.51 -7.46
N VAL A 311 -15.24 -9.65 -8.48
CA VAL A 311 -14.12 -8.80 -8.88
C VAL A 311 -14.59 -7.34 -8.83
N GLY A 312 -14.35 -6.67 -7.71
CA GLY A 312 -14.98 -5.38 -7.40
C GLY A 312 -16.51 -5.48 -7.49
N VAL A 313 -17.11 -4.76 -8.43
CA VAL A 313 -18.57 -4.80 -8.70
C VAL A 313 -18.97 -5.81 -9.79
N ASN A 314 -18.00 -6.53 -10.37
CA ASN A 314 -18.21 -7.50 -11.44
C ASN A 314 -18.05 -8.95 -10.95
N PHE A 315 -18.24 -9.91 -11.85
CA PHE A 315 -18.08 -11.34 -11.58
C PHE A 315 -17.15 -12.00 -12.59
N ALA A 316 -16.37 -12.96 -12.12
CA ALA A 316 -15.49 -13.77 -12.95
C ALA A 316 -15.62 -15.25 -12.59
N ARG A 317 -15.33 -16.11 -13.56
CA ARG A 317 -15.26 -17.56 -13.35
C ARG A 317 -13.89 -18.09 -13.75
N GLY A 318 -13.19 -18.69 -12.79
CA GLY A 318 -11.94 -19.41 -13.01
C GLY A 318 -12.17 -20.91 -13.06
N ARG A 319 -11.39 -21.62 -13.89
CA ARG A 319 -11.36 -23.08 -13.93
C ARG A 319 -9.93 -23.55 -13.99
N VAL A 320 -9.57 -24.50 -13.12
CA VAL A 320 -8.26 -25.15 -13.11
C VAL A 320 -8.44 -26.64 -13.32
N ASP A 321 -7.74 -27.19 -14.31
CA ASP A 321 -7.57 -28.62 -14.48
C ASP A 321 -6.43 -29.07 -13.56
N LEU A 322 -6.72 -29.96 -12.61
CA LEU A 322 -5.77 -30.38 -11.58
C LEU A 322 -4.80 -31.44 -12.09
N LYS A 323 -5.10 -32.09 -13.22
CA LYS A 323 -4.22 -33.08 -13.87
C LYS A 323 -3.18 -32.38 -14.73
N SER A 324 -3.59 -31.45 -15.61
CA SER A 324 -2.67 -30.69 -16.47
C SER A 324 -2.08 -29.44 -15.80
N LYS A 325 -2.68 -28.97 -14.69
CA LYS A 325 -2.41 -27.68 -14.03
C LYS A 325 -2.73 -26.45 -14.88
N GLU A 326 -3.43 -26.63 -16.00
CA GLU A 326 -3.88 -25.53 -16.84
C GLU A 326 -5.04 -24.80 -16.20
N ALA A 327 -5.04 -23.47 -16.32
CA ALA A 327 -6.05 -22.61 -15.75
C ALA A 327 -6.62 -21.68 -16.82
N THR A 328 -7.93 -21.54 -16.80
CA THR A 328 -8.70 -20.70 -17.72
C THR A 328 -9.59 -19.74 -16.95
N LEU A 329 -9.84 -18.58 -17.55
CA LEU A 329 -10.62 -17.50 -16.98
C LEU A 329 -11.71 -17.07 -17.94
N LYS A 330 -12.88 -16.75 -17.37
CA LYS A 330 -13.96 -16.08 -18.07
C LYS A 330 -14.38 -14.85 -17.27
N ILE A 331 -14.19 -13.68 -17.85
CA ILE A 331 -14.65 -12.40 -17.33
C ILE A 331 -15.00 -11.49 -18.51
N GLU A 332 -16.13 -10.80 -18.42
CA GLU A 332 -16.57 -9.83 -19.43
C GLU A 332 -16.40 -8.42 -18.86
N PRO A 333 -16.03 -7.42 -19.68
CA PRO A 333 -15.96 -6.04 -19.22
C PRO A 333 -17.33 -5.55 -18.79
N LEU A 334 -17.37 -4.63 -17.83
CA LEU A 334 -18.62 -4.01 -17.39
C LEU A 334 -19.29 -3.29 -18.56
N PRO A 335 -20.63 -3.34 -18.66
CA PRO A 335 -21.39 -2.55 -19.61
C PRO A 335 -21.08 -1.06 -19.47
N LYS A 336 -21.14 -0.32 -20.59
CA LYS A 336 -20.86 1.13 -20.61
C LYS A 336 -21.74 1.89 -19.62
N GLU A 337 -23.00 1.49 -19.52
CA GLU A 337 -23.99 2.06 -18.62
C GLU A 337 -23.55 1.93 -17.16
N LYS A 338 -22.97 0.78 -16.78
CA LYS A 338 -22.50 0.55 -15.41
C LYS A 338 -21.24 1.36 -15.09
N LEU A 339 -20.35 1.53 -16.07
CA LEU A 339 -19.17 2.40 -15.93
C LEU A 339 -19.55 3.87 -15.76
N ILE A 340 -20.57 4.32 -16.50
CA ILE A 340 -21.13 5.68 -16.38
C ILE A 340 -21.82 5.86 -15.02
N GLU A 341 -22.56 4.86 -14.54
CA GLU A 341 -23.20 4.88 -13.21
C GLU A 341 -22.15 5.06 -12.09
N ILE A 342 -21.05 4.31 -12.13
CA ILE A 342 -19.93 4.48 -11.19
C ILE A 342 -19.39 5.91 -11.23
N ALA A 343 -19.17 6.48 -12.41
CA ALA A 343 -18.69 7.86 -12.53
C ALA A 343 -19.70 8.89 -11.98
N ARG A 344 -21.02 8.66 -12.16
CA ARG A 344 -22.08 9.51 -11.59
C ARG A 344 -22.10 9.44 -10.06
N GLU A 345 -22.03 8.25 -9.49
CA GLU A 345 -21.96 8.07 -8.03
C GLU A 345 -20.76 8.79 -7.44
N GLU A 346 -19.59 8.67 -8.08
CA GLU A 346 -18.38 9.38 -7.65
C GLU A 346 -18.49 10.89 -7.77
N CYS A 347 -19.13 11.39 -8.83
CA CYS A 347 -19.38 12.81 -9.00
C CYS A 347 -20.31 13.33 -7.90
N ARG A 348 -21.41 12.61 -7.63
CA ARG A 348 -22.39 12.96 -6.59
C ARG A 348 -21.76 12.94 -5.19
N ASN A 349 -20.91 11.96 -4.89
CA ASN A 349 -20.21 11.88 -3.61
C ASN A 349 -19.20 13.01 -3.41
N LEU A 350 -18.58 13.50 -4.49
CA LEU A 350 -17.55 14.54 -4.43
C LEU A 350 -18.13 15.97 -4.48
N LEU A 351 -19.10 16.18 -5.37
CA LEU A 351 -19.62 17.52 -5.72
C LEU A 351 -21.09 17.72 -5.37
N GLY A 352 -21.81 16.67 -4.95
CA GLY A 352 -23.24 16.74 -4.63
C GLY A 352 -24.17 16.84 -5.85
N GLU A 353 -23.63 16.78 -7.06
CA GLU A 353 -24.34 17.00 -8.32
C GLU A 353 -24.28 15.77 -9.24
N ASP A 354 -25.25 15.67 -10.15
CA ASP A 354 -25.31 14.60 -11.14
C ASP A 354 -24.57 14.97 -12.43
N LEU A 355 -23.74 14.05 -12.90
CA LEU A 355 -22.91 14.25 -14.09
C LEU A 355 -23.74 14.28 -15.38
N GLU A 356 -23.58 15.34 -16.17
CA GLU A 356 -24.20 15.55 -17.48
C GLU A 356 -23.17 15.59 -18.63
N ASN A 357 -23.66 15.59 -19.88
CA ASN A 357 -22.86 15.67 -21.11
C ASN A 357 -21.68 14.68 -21.13
N ILE A 358 -22.01 13.43 -20.86
CA ILE A 358 -21.04 12.38 -20.59
C ILE A 358 -20.40 11.91 -21.90
N SER A 359 -19.07 11.93 -21.92
CA SER A 359 -18.24 11.27 -22.93
C SER A 359 -17.51 10.09 -22.29
N LEU A 360 -17.49 8.96 -23.00
CA LEU A 360 -16.82 7.75 -22.56
C LEU A 360 -15.84 7.28 -23.63
N ASN A 361 -14.58 7.11 -23.24
CA ASN A 361 -13.53 6.57 -24.08
C ASN A 361 -12.86 5.40 -23.36
N ILE A 362 -12.79 4.23 -23.99
CA ILE A 362 -12.14 3.05 -23.42
C ILE A 362 -10.77 2.89 -24.08
N LYS A 363 -9.72 2.87 -23.26
CA LYS A 363 -8.35 2.55 -23.67
C LYS A 363 -7.85 1.41 -22.80
N ASP A 364 -7.46 0.31 -23.44
CA ASP A 364 -7.05 -0.93 -22.75
C ASP A 364 -8.11 -1.38 -21.72
N ASN A 365 -7.71 -1.51 -20.46
CA ASN A 365 -8.58 -1.92 -19.34
C ASN A 365 -9.15 -0.72 -18.55
N VAL A 366 -9.11 0.49 -19.12
CA VAL A 366 -9.52 1.73 -18.44
C VAL A 366 -10.57 2.47 -19.26
N ALA A 367 -11.71 2.73 -18.65
CA ALA A 367 -12.71 3.66 -19.14
C ALA A 367 -12.43 5.05 -18.58
N ILE A 368 -12.24 6.02 -19.47
CA ILE A 368 -12.13 7.43 -19.16
C ILE A 368 -13.50 8.05 -19.42
N ILE A 369 -14.17 8.44 -18.35
CA ILE A 369 -15.48 9.08 -18.38
C ILE A 369 -15.29 10.55 -18.02
N ASN A 370 -15.65 11.46 -18.92
CA ASN A 370 -15.68 12.89 -18.63
C ASN A 370 -17.10 13.42 -18.79
N GLY A 371 -17.47 14.39 -17.97
CA GLY A 371 -18.72 15.12 -18.10
C GLY A 371 -18.61 16.46 -17.40
N GLN A 372 -19.76 17.10 -17.21
CA GLN A 372 -19.84 18.37 -16.51
C GLN A 372 -21.04 18.39 -15.56
N VAL A 373 -20.89 19.19 -14.52
CA VAL A 373 -21.97 19.61 -13.62
C VAL A 373 -22.07 21.14 -13.70
N SER A 374 -22.92 21.78 -12.89
CA SER A 374 -23.19 23.21 -13.01
C SER A 374 -21.91 24.06 -12.91
N ARG A 375 -21.05 23.77 -11.91
CA ARG A 375 -19.84 24.55 -11.60
C ARG A 375 -18.53 23.89 -12.04
N PHE A 376 -18.53 22.59 -12.34
CA PHE A 376 -17.30 21.82 -12.54
C PHE A 376 -17.32 20.97 -13.81
N LEU A 377 -16.14 20.79 -14.40
CA LEU A 377 -15.83 19.65 -15.26
C LEU A 377 -15.37 18.50 -14.38
N PHE A 378 -15.85 17.29 -14.65
CA PHE A 378 -15.52 16.11 -13.87
C PHE A 378 -15.03 14.98 -14.78
N GLY A 379 -14.00 14.27 -14.33
CA GLY A 379 -13.41 13.14 -15.01
C GLY A 379 -13.12 12.01 -14.05
N ALA A 380 -13.48 10.78 -14.43
CA ALA A 380 -13.18 9.56 -13.71
C ALA A 380 -12.49 8.55 -14.64
N ALA A 381 -11.41 7.94 -14.15
CA ALA A 381 -10.80 6.77 -14.77
C ALA A 381 -11.23 5.53 -13.99
N VAL A 382 -11.95 4.62 -14.64
CA VAL A 382 -12.54 3.42 -14.03
C VAL A 382 -11.99 2.17 -14.70
N HIS A 383 -11.58 1.18 -13.92
CA HIS A 383 -11.12 -0.10 -14.44
C HIS A 383 -12.29 -0.88 -15.05
N THR A 384 -12.20 -1.26 -16.32
CA THR A 384 -13.34 -1.80 -17.10
C THR A 384 -13.87 -3.13 -16.57
N TYR A 385 -13.01 -3.95 -15.98
CA TYR A 385 -13.39 -5.28 -15.49
C TYR A 385 -13.81 -5.31 -14.02
N SER A 386 -13.30 -4.42 -13.18
CA SER A 386 -13.57 -4.45 -11.73
C SER A 386 -14.51 -3.32 -11.28
N GLY A 387 -14.65 -2.28 -12.09
CA GLY A 387 -15.38 -1.05 -11.72
C GLY A 387 -14.63 -0.19 -10.71
N ARG A 388 -13.37 -0.53 -10.37
CA ARG A 388 -12.58 0.27 -9.45
C ARG A 388 -12.23 1.63 -10.05
N VAL A 389 -12.45 2.68 -9.28
CA VAL A 389 -12.07 4.04 -9.66
C VAL A 389 -10.57 4.21 -9.40
N LEU A 390 -9.82 4.41 -10.48
CA LEU A 390 -8.37 4.55 -10.47
C LEU A 390 -7.94 5.99 -10.22
N LYS A 391 -8.69 6.94 -10.78
CA LYS A 391 -8.42 8.37 -10.66
C LYS A 391 -9.70 9.18 -10.80
N ARG A 392 -9.77 10.28 -10.06
CA ARG A 392 -10.83 11.29 -10.15
C ARG A 392 -10.16 12.64 -10.38
N LYS A 393 -10.81 13.50 -11.15
CA LYS A 393 -10.42 14.90 -11.34
C LYS A 393 -11.69 15.75 -11.43
N SER A 394 -11.71 16.83 -10.69
CA SER A 394 -12.69 17.91 -10.84
C SER A 394 -11.93 19.19 -11.18
N LYS A 395 -12.55 20.05 -11.98
CA LYS A 395 -12.03 21.37 -12.29
C LYS A 395 -13.16 22.37 -12.39
N MET A 396 -13.16 23.37 -11.52
CA MET A 396 -14.14 24.44 -11.54
C MET A 396 -14.03 25.21 -12.86
N ARG A 397 -15.18 25.49 -13.48
CA ARG A 397 -15.23 26.19 -14.76
C ARG A 397 -14.97 27.68 -14.56
N LYS A 398 -14.34 28.32 -15.55
CA LYS A 398 -14.01 29.75 -15.50
C LYS A 398 -15.25 30.62 -15.34
N ASP A 399 -16.34 30.30 -16.03
CA ASP A 399 -17.61 31.02 -15.93
C ASP A 399 -18.25 30.89 -14.54
N ALA A 400 -18.16 29.72 -13.91
CA ALA A 400 -18.61 29.53 -12.52
C ALA A 400 -17.80 30.39 -11.53
N ILE A 401 -16.48 30.50 -11.72
CA ILE A 401 -15.62 31.36 -10.90
C ILE A 401 -16.01 32.84 -11.08
N LEU A 402 -16.18 33.28 -12.32
CA LEU A 402 -16.58 34.66 -12.61
C LEU A 402 -17.98 34.99 -12.05
N SER A 403 -18.91 34.03 -12.09
CA SER A 403 -20.23 34.19 -11.45
C SER A 403 -20.08 34.41 -9.94
N GLU A 404 -19.30 33.57 -9.26
CA GLU A 404 -19.06 33.69 -7.80
C GLU A 404 -18.43 35.05 -7.44
N VAL A 405 -17.48 35.51 -8.25
CA VAL A 405 -16.84 36.82 -8.06
C VAL A 405 -17.85 37.95 -8.23
N ASN A 406 -18.71 37.88 -9.25
CA ASN A 406 -19.73 38.90 -9.51
C ASN A 406 -20.81 38.93 -8.41
N ASP A 407 -21.19 37.78 -7.88
CA ASP A 407 -22.16 37.66 -6.79
C ASP A 407 -21.61 38.25 -5.48
N ARG A 408 -20.31 38.04 -5.20
CA ARG A 408 -19.66 38.54 -3.98
C ARG A 408 -19.24 40.01 -4.06
N TYR A 409 -18.82 40.48 -5.23
CA TYR A 409 -18.44 41.87 -5.47
C TYR A 409 -19.31 42.48 -6.57
N PRO A 410 -20.60 42.78 -6.28
CA PRO A 410 -21.49 43.40 -7.26
C PRO A 410 -20.91 44.71 -7.79
N GLY A 411 -20.73 44.80 -9.11
CA GLY A 411 -20.12 45.97 -9.76
C GLY A 411 -18.58 46.02 -9.70
N GLY A 412 -17.93 45.02 -9.08
CA GLY A 412 -16.49 44.84 -9.15
C GLY A 412 -16.03 44.46 -10.56
N LYS A 413 -14.88 44.98 -10.99
CA LYS A 413 -14.31 44.68 -12.32
C LYS A 413 -13.16 43.70 -12.17
N VAL A 414 -13.26 42.53 -12.79
CA VAL A 414 -12.14 41.59 -12.89
C VAL A 414 -11.07 42.20 -13.80
N ILE A 415 -9.88 42.47 -13.24
CA ILE A 415 -8.75 43.09 -13.94
C ILE A 415 -7.68 42.07 -14.33
N SER A 416 -7.62 40.93 -13.63
CA SER A 416 -6.69 39.83 -13.92
C SER A 416 -7.29 38.48 -13.56
N PHE A 417 -6.98 37.45 -14.35
CA PHE A 417 -7.33 36.05 -14.10
C PHE A 417 -6.13 35.18 -14.45
N THR A 418 -5.50 34.58 -13.44
CA THR A 418 -4.34 33.70 -13.61
C THR A 418 -4.70 32.29 -13.19
N GLU A 419 -4.66 31.35 -14.14
CA GLU A 419 -4.97 29.94 -13.89
C GLU A 419 -3.69 29.11 -13.75
N LYS A 420 -3.64 28.28 -12.72
CA LYS A 420 -2.61 27.25 -12.49
C LYS A 420 -3.28 25.88 -12.39
N GLU A 421 -2.50 24.81 -12.24
CA GLU A 421 -3.01 23.43 -12.29
C GLU A 421 -4.20 23.18 -11.34
N ASN A 422 -4.10 23.61 -10.08
CA ASN A 422 -5.12 23.36 -9.05
C ASN A 422 -5.75 24.63 -8.47
N LYS A 423 -5.40 25.82 -8.99
CA LYS A 423 -5.89 27.09 -8.45
C LYS A 423 -6.04 28.18 -9.50
N ALA A 424 -6.97 29.09 -9.28
CA ALA A 424 -7.09 30.33 -10.04
C ALA A 424 -6.93 31.54 -9.10
N ILE A 425 -6.18 32.54 -9.52
CA ILE A 425 -6.03 33.80 -8.80
C ILE A 425 -6.71 34.90 -9.61
N ILE A 426 -7.64 35.61 -8.99
CA ILE A 426 -8.43 36.67 -9.61
C ILE A 426 -8.21 37.98 -8.85
N ASP A 427 -7.88 39.03 -9.60
CA ASP A 427 -7.78 40.38 -9.06
C ASP A 427 -9.04 41.14 -9.43
N VAL A 428 -9.74 41.68 -8.43
CA VAL A 428 -11.04 42.36 -8.59
C VAL A 428 -10.91 43.80 -8.12
N LEU A 429 -11.11 44.76 -9.03
CA LEU A 429 -11.20 46.17 -8.68
C LEU A 429 -12.58 46.45 -8.07
N THR A 430 -12.57 46.98 -6.85
CA THR A 430 -13.75 47.40 -6.07
C THR A 430 -13.63 48.88 -5.72
N PRO A 431 -14.69 49.52 -5.19
CA PRO A 431 -14.61 50.92 -4.74
C PRO A 431 -13.55 51.18 -3.65
N GLU A 432 -13.24 50.17 -2.81
CA GLU A 432 -12.30 50.32 -1.70
C GLU A 432 -10.83 50.05 -2.10
N GLY A 433 -10.63 49.22 -3.12
CA GLY A 433 -9.31 48.75 -3.51
C GLY A 433 -9.35 47.56 -4.47
N ILE A 434 -8.25 46.85 -4.58
CA ILE A 434 -8.17 45.61 -5.38
C ILE A 434 -8.16 44.43 -4.42
N VAL A 435 -9.14 43.54 -4.57
CA VAL A 435 -9.21 42.29 -3.80
C VAL A 435 -8.60 41.16 -4.61
N ILE A 436 -7.74 40.37 -3.98
CA ILE A 436 -7.08 39.22 -4.59
C ILE A 436 -7.70 37.95 -4.05
N LEU A 437 -8.39 37.21 -4.92
CA LEU A 437 -9.06 35.96 -4.58
C LEU A 437 -8.25 34.78 -5.12
N GLU A 438 -7.98 33.78 -4.29
CA GLU A 438 -7.46 32.50 -4.74
C GLU A 438 -8.55 31.44 -4.59
N PHE A 439 -8.96 30.88 -5.73
CA PHE A 439 -9.90 29.76 -5.83
C PHE A 439 -9.12 28.45 -5.93
N ASN A 440 -9.54 27.46 -5.16
CA ASN A 440 -9.17 26.07 -5.35
C ASN A 440 -10.07 25.47 -6.46
N LEU A 441 -9.45 25.03 -7.56
CA LEU A 441 -10.19 24.53 -8.72
C LEU A 441 -10.79 23.13 -8.49
N GLU A 442 -10.34 22.38 -7.49
CA GLU A 442 -10.81 21.01 -7.24
C GLU A 442 -12.13 21.00 -6.46
N ASN A 443 -12.25 21.84 -5.43
CA ASN A 443 -13.41 21.88 -4.53
C ASN A 443 -14.23 23.18 -4.61
N GLY A 444 -13.74 24.22 -5.30
CA GLY A 444 -14.42 25.51 -5.47
C GLY A 444 -14.35 26.44 -4.26
N GLU A 445 -13.63 26.07 -3.20
CA GLU A 445 -13.37 26.97 -2.07
C GLU A 445 -12.46 28.12 -2.49
N TYR A 446 -12.58 29.28 -1.86
CA TYR A 446 -11.70 30.40 -2.12
C TYR A 446 -11.35 31.15 -0.85
N ASN A 447 -10.21 31.84 -0.90
CA ASN A 447 -9.72 32.71 0.16
C ASN A 447 -9.28 34.05 -0.41
N ILE A 448 -9.43 35.10 0.39
CA ILE A 448 -8.84 36.40 0.10
C ILE A 448 -7.35 36.32 0.44
N LYS A 449 -6.47 36.48 -0.55
CA LYS A 449 -5.01 36.47 -0.37
C LYS A 449 -4.46 37.81 0.09
N GLY A 450 -5.13 38.88 -0.29
CA GLY A 450 -4.70 40.22 0.02
C GLY A 450 -5.68 41.24 -0.53
N GLU A 451 -5.59 42.42 0.05
CA GLU A 451 -6.27 43.61 -0.39
C GLU A 451 -5.18 44.63 -0.70
N LEU A 452 -5.22 45.20 -1.89
CA LEU A 452 -4.33 46.25 -2.33
C LEU A 452 -5.10 47.57 -2.33
N LEU A 453 -4.36 48.65 -2.11
CA LEU A 453 -4.88 50.01 -2.19
C LEU A 453 -5.43 50.29 -3.59
N HIS A 454 -6.47 51.11 -3.63
CA HIS A 454 -7.07 51.54 -4.89
C HIS A 454 -6.04 52.30 -5.76
N PRO A 455 -5.96 52.03 -7.08
CA PRO A 455 -4.99 52.67 -7.97
C PRO A 455 -4.99 54.21 -7.91
N TYR A 456 -6.16 54.83 -7.72
CA TYR A 456 -6.26 56.29 -7.56
C TYR A 456 -5.61 56.81 -6.27
N ASN A 457 -5.66 56.03 -5.18
CA ASN A 457 -5.03 56.42 -3.92
C ASN A 457 -3.50 56.37 -4.08
N LEU A 458 -2.98 55.31 -4.69
CA LEU A 458 -1.56 55.18 -4.99
C LEU A 458 -1.09 56.25 -6.00
N ALA A 459 -1.90 56.57 -7.00
CA ALA A 459 -1.62 57.65 -7.94
C ALA A 459 -1.51 59.01 -7.25
N LYS A 460 -2.32 59.25 -6.21
CA LYS A 460 -2.22 60.47 -5.41
C LYS A 460 -0.92 60.52 -4.60
N ILE A 461 -0.55 59.43 -3.93
CA ILE A 461 0.72 59.32 -3.19
C ILE A 461 1.90 59.55 -4.14
N GLY A 462 1.90 58.87 -5.28
CA GLY A 462 2.93 59.00 -6.30
C GLY A 462 3.00 60.41 -6.90
N LYS A 463 1.84 61.03 -7.18
CA LYS A 463 1.76 62.41 -7.62
C LYS A 463 2.42 63.35 -6.62
N ASP A 464 2.03 63.28 -5.34
CA ASP A 464 2.52 64.20 -4.32
C ASP A 464 4.04 64.08 -4.16
N LEU A 465 4.59 62.86 -4.21
CA LEU A 465 6.03 62.60 -4.19
C LEU A 465 6.77 63.19 -5.40
N ILE A 466 6.23 63.01 -6.61
CA ILE A 466 6.91 63.48 -7.82
C ILE A 466 6.83 64.99 -7.94
N GLU A 467 5.66 65.58 -7.71
CA GLU A 467 5.47 67.03 -7.81
C GLU A 467 6.20 67.82 -6.71
N SER A 468 6.61 67.17 -5.60
CA SER A 468 7.45 67.78 -4.56
C SER A 468 8.94 67.74 -4.87
N ASN A 469 9.39 66.76 -5.66
CA ASN A 469 10.82 66.52 -5.92
C ASN A 469 11.25 66.92 -7.33
N PHE A 470 10.31 67.00 -8.28
CA PHE A 470 10.56 67.33 -9.68
C PHE A 470 9.68 68.50 -10.09
N ASP A 471 10.20 69.35 -10.99
CA ASP A 471 9.40 70.38 -11.62
C ASP A 471 8.55 69.74 -12.72
N ILE A 472 7.46 69.08 -12.31
CA ILE A 472 6.35 68.59 -13.14
C ILE A 472 5.09 68.87 -12.33
N LYS A 473 4.00 69.30 -12.99
CA LYS A 473 2.73 69.61 -12.31
C LYS A 473 1.53 68.99 -13.01
N HIS A 474 0.46 68.84 -12.25
CA HIS A 474 -0.85 68.37 -12.70
C HIS A 474 -0.87 66.92 -13.23
N LEU A 475 -0.04 66.04 -12.65
CA LEU A 475 -0.05 64.61 -12.97
C LEU A 475 -1.41 63.98 -12.65
N LYS A 476 -1.92 63.17 -13.58
CA LYS A 476 -3.17 62.39 -13.45
C LYS A 476 -2.92 60.94 -13.80
N LEU A 477 -3.66 60.03 -13.16
CA LEU A 477 -3.63 58.61 -13.50
C LEU A 477 -4.20 58.40 -14.91
N GLY A 478 -3.38 57.90 -15.83
CA GLY A 478 -3.77 57.48 -17.17
C GLY A 478 -4.12 56.00 -17.24
N ASP A 479 -3.25 55.14 -16.72
CA ASP A 479 -3.43 53.67 -16.74
C ASP A 479 -2.78 53.01 -15.52
N PHE A 480 -3.17 51.76 -15.24
CA PHE A 480 -2.54 50.95 -14.20
C PHE A 480 -2.52 49.46 -14.53
N LYS A 481 -1.56 48.75 -13.93
CA LYS A 481 -1.42 47.30 -14.07
C LYS A 481 -1.00 46.68 -12.75
N VAL A 482 -1.66 45.57 -12.40
CA VAL A 482 -1.25 44.73 -11.27
C VAL A 482 -0.20 43.72 -11.75
N ILE A 483 0.91 43.63 -11.01
CA ILE A 483 2.03 42.73 -11.30
C ILE A 483 2.15 41.73 -10.14
N ASN A 484 2.18 40.44 -10.47
CA ASN A 484 2.34 39.33 -9.52
C ASN A 484 1.35 39.34 -8.35
N HIS A 485 0.14 39.88 -8.54
CA HIS A 485 -0.88 39.96 -7.50
C HIS A 485 -0.37 40.68 -6.23
N ARG A 486 0.47 41.72 -6.40
CA ARG A 486 1.06 42.46 -5.27
C ARG A 486 1.43 43.89 -5.64
N ASP A 487 2.24 44.04 -6.68
CA ASP A 487 2.78 45.34 -7.06
C ASP A 487 1.81 46.03 -8.02
N ILE A 488 1.73 47.35 -7.96
CA ILE A 488 0.91 48.13 -8.89
C ILE A 488 1.82 49.09 -9.64
N GLU A 489 1.84 48.94 -10.96
CA GLU A 489 2.45 49.87 -11.88
C GLU A 489 1.40 50.89 -12.32
N LEU A 490 1.74 52.17 -12.20
CA LEU A 490 0.88 53.30 -12.49
C LEU A 490 1.54 54.15 -13.57
N VAL A 491 0.72 54.59 -14.50
CA VAL A 491 1.13 55.55 -15.53
C VAL A 491 0.46 56.88 -15.20
N LEU A 492 1.27 57.87 -14.80
CA LEU A 492 0.80 59.22 -14.55
C LEU A 492 1.20 60.13 -15.72
N GLU A 493 0.28 60.95 -16.20
CA GLU A 493 0.49 61.82 -17.36
C GLU A 493 0.10 63.26 -17.05
N SER A 494 0.82 64.20 -17.65
CA SER A 494 0.59 65.65 -17.62
C SER A 494 1.10 66.28 -18.91
N GLU A 495 0.82 67.57 -19.13
CA GLU A 495 1.41 68.33 -20.24
C GLU A 495 2.94 68.48 -20.08
N ASP A 496 3.44 68.46 -18.84
CA ASP A 496 4.84 68.63 -18.50
C ASP A 496 5.66 67.33 -18.69
N GLY A 497 5.01 66.17 -18.74
CA GLY A 497 5.69 64.88 -18.82
C GLY A 497 4.85 63.66 -18.41
N LYS A 498 5.50 62.50 -18.44
CA LYS A 498 4.97 61.19 -18.11
C LYS A 498 5.80 60.55 -16.99
N VAL A 499 5.12 59.85 -16.08
CA VAL A 499 5.77 59.11 -15.00
C VAL A 499 5.28 57.67 -15.01
N LEU A 500 6.22 56.73 -15.04
CA LEU A 500 5.96 55.33 -14.73
C LEU A 500 6.34 55.11 -13.28
N LEU A 501 5.40 54.66 -12.47
CA LEU A 501 5.60 54.48 -11.04
C LEU A 501 5.26 53.06 -10.64
N LYS A 502 6.10 52.44 -9.81
CA LYS A 502 5.88 51.11 -9.25
C LYS A 502 5.73 51.21 -7.74
N ALA A 503 4.58 50.80 -7.21
CA ALA A 503 4.28 50.80 -5.78
C ALA A 503 4.02 49.38 -5.25
N ASP A 504 4.37 49.13 -3.99
CA ASP A 504 3.83 47.97 -3.26
C ASP A 504 2.34 48.23 -3.03
N GLY A 505 1.48 47.39 -3.60
CA GLY A 505 0.04 47.63 -3.58
C GLY A 505 -0.57 47.55 -2.18
N LYS A 506 0.11 46.91 -1.21
CA LYS A 506 -0.40 46.73 0.16
C LYS A 506 -0.02 47.90 1.06
N SER A 507 1.26 48.29 1.09
CA SER A 507 1.71 49.40 1.94
C SER A 507 1.50 50.76 1.29
N GLY A 508 1.49 50.81 -0.04
CA GLY A 508 1.52 52.04 -0.82
C GLY A 508 2.90 52.66 -0.94
N ASP A 509 3.95 51.97 -0.50
CA ASP A 509 5.32 52.44 -0.64
C ASP A 509 5.72 52.49 -2.11
N ILE A 510 6.29 53.62 -2.52
CA ILE A 510 6.81 53.79 -3.88
C ILE A 510 8.17 53.08 -3.94
N MET A 511 8.26 52.01 -4.72
CA MET A 511 9.46 51.18 -4.83
C MET A 511 10.40 51.69 -5.91
N ASP A 512 9.84 52.14 -7.02
CA ASP A 512 10.60 52.65 -8.16
C ASP A 512 9.76 53.66 -8.95
N TYR A 513 10.42 54.58 -9.64
CA TYR A 513 9.78 55.52 -10.52
C TYR A 513 10.72 55.97 -11.64
N PHE A 514 10.14 56.21 -12.81
CA PHE A 514 10.81 56.78 -13.96
C PHE A 514 10.05 58.04 -14.40
N VAL A 515 10.75 59.17 -14.41
CA VAL A 515 10.18 60.47 -14.77
C VAL A 515 10.71 60.90 -16.13
N GLU A 516 9.81 61.20 -17.04
CA GLU A 516 10.09 61.72 -18.36
C GLU A 516 9.44 63.11 -18.49
N ILE A 517 10.25 64.13 -18.74
CA ILE A 517 9.76 65.49 -19.01
C ILE A 517 9.63 65.72 -20.51
N THR A 518 8.66 66.53 -20.93
CA THR A 518 8.56 66.92 -22.33
C THR A 518 9.70 67.88 -22.75
N PRO A 519 10.02 67.97 -24.05
CA PRO A 519 11.01 68.93 -24.54
C PRO A 519 10.67 70.39 -24.20
N GLN A 520 9.37 70.73 -24.12
CA GLN A 520 8.90 72.05 -23.74
C GLN A 520 9.19 72.35 -22.27
N LYS A 521 8.98 71.36 -21.41
CA LYS A 521 9.30 71.48 -19.98
C LYS A 521 10.81 71.57 -19.74
N ALA A 522 11.60 70.78 -20.46
CA ALA A 522 13.06 70.87 -20.43
C ALA A 522 13.57 72.28 -20.80
N ARG A 523 12.97 72.92 -21.83
CA ARG A 523 13.27 74.32 -22.18
C ARG A 523 13.00 75.27 -21.03
N LYS A 524 11.84 75.13 -20.38
CA LYS A 524 11.43 76.00 -19.28
C LYS A 524 12.41 75.91 -18.10
N ILE A 525 12.75 74.70 -17.67
CA ILE A 525 13.71 74.44 -16.58
C ILE A 525 15.09 75.05 -16.89
N LEU A 526 15.56 74.93 -18.13
CA LEU A 526 16.85 75.48 -18.55
C LEU A 526 16.86 77.01 -18.53
N LEU A 527 15.80 77.67 -19.01
CA LEU A 527 15.68 79.12 -18.99
C LEU A 527 15.50 79.69 -17.58
N GLU A 528 14.87 78.96 -16.67
CA GLU A 528 14.77 79.37 -15.26
C GLU A 528 16.13 79.32 -14.55
N LYS A 529 16.95 78.30 -14.86
CA LYS A 529 18.27 78.12 -14.25
C LYS A 529 19.36 78.99 -14.90
N TYR A 530 19.26 79.24 -16.20
CA TYR A 530 20.21 80.03 -16.98
C TYR A 530 19.48 81.21 -17.63
N SER A 531 18.89 82.09 -16.81
CA SER A 531 18.03 83.19 -17.25
C SER A 531 18.72 84.23 -18.15
N GLU A 532 20.04 84.31 -18.11
CA GLU A 532 20.85 85.19 -18.96
C GLU A 532 21.24 84.56 -20.30
N TRP A 533 20.83 83.31 -20.56
CA TRP A 533 21.21 82.56 -21.76
C TRP A 533 19.98 82.23 -22.60
N ARG A 534 20.16 82.16 -23.91
CA ARG A 534 19.15 81.68 -24.87
C ARG A 534 19.44 80.24 -25.25
N ILE A 535 18.38 79.45 -25.41
CA ILE A 535 18.49 78.07 -25.87
C ILE A 535 18.58 78.06 -27.39
N LYS A 536 19.76 77.74 -27.92
CA LYS A 536 20.02 77.63 -29.35
C LYS A 536 19.45 76.33 -29.94
N LYS A 537 19.65 75.21 -29.23
CA LYS A 537 19.18 73.88 -29.65
C LYS A 537 18.94 73.01 -28.44
N ILE A 538 17.90 72.18 -28.49
CA ILE A 538 17.72 71.02 -27.59
C ILE A 538 17.61 69.79 -28.46
N GLU A 539 18.45 68.81 -28.17
CA GLU A 539 18.46 67.51 -28.80
C GLU A 539 18.04 66.46 -27.77
N GLU A 540 17.06 65.65 -28.14
CA GLU A 540 16.61 64.51 -27.35
C GLU A 540 17.55 63.34 -27.59
N LEU A 541 18.17 62.85 -26.52
CA LEU A 541 18.96 61.63 -26.51
C LEU A 541 18.18 60.57 -25.72
N LYS A 542 18.65 59.32 -25.75
CA LYS A 542 17.92 58.15 -25.23
C LYS A 542 17.43 58.28 -23.77
N HIS A 543 18.16 58.99 -22.91
CA HIS A 543 17.81 59.15 -21.48
C HIS A 543 17.98 60.58 -20.96
N ASN A 544 18.26 61.56 -21.83
CA ASN A 544 18.50 62.94 -21.43
C ASN A 544 18.31 63.92 -22.60
N TYR A 545 18.17 65.19 -22.27
CA TYR A 545 18.21 66.28 -23.25
C TYR A 545 19.59 66.94 -23.24
N LYS A 546 20.19 67.13 -24.42
CA LYS A 546 21.38 67.97 -24.60
C LYS A 546 20.94 69.34 -25.09
N ALA A 547 21.20 70.36 -24.29
CA ALA A 547 20.93 71.74 -24.65
C ALA A 547 22.22 72.49 -24.99
N GLU A 548 22.22 73.21 -26.11
CA GLU A 548 23.23 74.20 -26.45
C GLU A 548 22.70 75.58 -26.10
N LEU A 549 23.42 76.29 -25.24
CA LEU A 549 23.08 77.63 -24.76
C LEU A 549 24.03 78.66 -25.39
N GLU A 550 23.51 79.85 -25.68
CA GLU A 550 24.29 81.02 -26.10
C GLU A 550 23.95 82.20 -25.19
N GLN A 551 24.97 82.96 -24.77
CA GLN A 551 24.83 84.10 -23.86
C GLN A 551 24.59 85.40 -24.64
#